data_AF-A0A3N5NP58-F1
#
_entry.id   AF-A0A3N5NP58-F1
#
_cell.length_a   1.000
_cell.length_b   1.000
_cell.length_c   1.000
_cell.angle_alpha   90.00
_cell.angle_beta   90.00
_cell.angle_gamma   90.00
#
_symmetry.space_group_name_H-M   'P 1'
#
loop_
_entity.id
_entity.type
_entity.pdbx_description
1 polymer ?
#
loop_
_entity_poly.entity_id
_entity_poly.type
_entity_poly.pdbx_seq_one_letter_code
_entity_poly.pdbx_strand_id
1 'polypeptide(L)' 'MTLQVKPLAEVTQEAIRVLIQELGPANTVRFVNQFTVGYGNYTEERQQLFAGLTLDDVVSEIKRGKERTESRR' A
#
# COMPACT_ATOMS: atom_id res chain seq x y z
N MET A 1 18.22 27.51 -23.46
CA MET A 1 17.61 26.20 -23.15
C MET A 1 16.89 26.32 -21.82
N THR A 2 15.57 26.20 -21.80
CA THR A 2 14.81 26.11 -20.55
C THR A 2 14.84 24.67 -20.06
N LEU A 3 15.50 24.42 -18.93
CA LEU A 3 15.46 23.11 -18.27
C LEU A 3 14.04 22.90 -17.71
N GLN A 4 13.28 22.02 -18.35
CA GLN A 4 12.00 21.54 -17.82
C GLN A 4 12.31 20.56 -16.68
N VAL A 5 12.30 21.07 -15.46
CA VAL A 5 12.53 20.25 -14.25
C VAL A 5 11.20 19.62 -13.85
N LYS A 6 11.15 18.28 -13.82
CA LYS A 6 9.99 17.56 -13.29
C LYS A 6 9.76 17.96 -11.81
N PRO A 7 8.52 18.23 -11.40
CA PRO A 7 8.19 18.42 -9.99
C PRO A 7 8.64 17.23 -9.14
N LEU A 8 9.15 17.49 -7.93
CA LEU A 8 9.62 16.43 -7.02
C LEU A 8 8.53 15.40 -6.70
N ALA A 9 7.26 15.82 -6.67
CA ALA A 9 6.12 14.92 -6.48
C ALA A 9 6.01 13.88 -7.61
N GLU A 10 6.22 14.29 -8.87
CA GLU A 10 6.18 13.38 -10.01
C GLU A 10 7.36 12.40 -9.97
N VAL A 11 8.57 12.90 -9.67
CA VAL A 11 9.75 12.05 -9.50
C VAL A 11 9.54 11.02 -8.39
N THR A 12 8.93 11.43 -7.28
CA THR A 12 8.63 10.54 -6.14
C THR A 12 7.61 9.47 -6.53
N GLN A 13 6.54 9.84 -7.25
CA GLN A 13 5.54 8.88 -7.73
C GLN A 13 6.15 7.86 -8.69
N GLU A 14 7.00 8.31 -9.62
CA GLU A 14 7.71 7.45 -10.56
C GLU A 14 8.63 6.48 -9.82
N ALA A 15 9.40 6.96 -8.85
CA ALA A 15 10.28 6.14 -8.02
C ALA A 15 9.51 5.08 -7.22
N ILE A 16 8.38 5.44 -6.59
CA ILE A 16 7.55 4.48 -5.85
C ILE A 16 7.06 3.35 -6.76
N ARG A 17 6.65 3.64 -8.00
CA ARG A 17 6.20 2.61 -8.95
C ARG A 17 7.32 1.63 -9.30
N VAL A 18 8.52 2.14 -9.57
CA VAL A 18 9.71 1.31 -9.85
C VAL A 18 10.04 0.43 -8.66
N LEU A 19 10.07 1.00 -7.44
CA LEU A 19 10.34 0.24 -6.22
C LEU A 19 9.32 -0.87 -5.99
N ILE A 20 8.03 -0.61 -6.22
CA ILE A 20 6.99 -1.64 -6.08
C ILE A 20 7.21 -2.79 -7.08
N GLN A 21 7.58 -2.49 -8.33
CA GLN A 21 7.88 -3.53 -9.32
C GLN A 21 9.07 -4.40 -8.92
N GLU A 22 10.15 -3.79 -8.43
CA GLU A 22 11.42 -4.49 -8.20
C GLU A 22 11.50 -5.16 -6.82
N LEU A 23 10.95 -4.51 -5.78
CA LEU A 23 11.08 -4.95 -4.38
C LEU A 23 9.79 -5.56 -3.83
N GLY A 24 8.66 -5.34 -4.50
CA GLY A 24 7.34 -5.59 -3.99
C GLY A 24 6.86 -4.50 -3.01
N PRO A 25 5.55 -4.45 -2.71
CA PRO A 25 4.95 -3.38 -1.93
C PRO A 25 5.44 -3.34 -0.48
N ALA A 26 5.63 -4.50 0.16
CA ALA A 26 6.06 -4.57 1.56
C ALA A 26 7.47 -3.98 1.77
N ASN A 27 8.42 -4.36 0.93
CA ASN A 27 9.80 -3.85 1.02
C ASN A 27 9.90 -2.38 0.59
N THR A 28 9.07 -1.96 -0.38
CA THR A 28 9.00 -0.55 -0.79
C THR A 28 8.61 0.36 0.37
N VAL A 29 7.55 0.01 1.11
CA VAL A 29 7.11 0.80 2.28
C VAL A 29 8.21 0.86 3.33
N ARG A 30 8.88 -0.27 3.62
CA ARG A 30 10.00 -0.30 4.57
C ARG A 30 11.17 0.58 4.12
N PHE A 31 11.49 0.60 2.83
CA PHE A 31 12.54 1.45 2.26
C PHE A 31 12.19 2.94 2.41
N VAL A 32 10.98 3.35 2.00
CA VAL A 32 10.54 4.74 2.09
C VAL A 32 10.56 5.23 3.54
N ASN A 33 10.11 4.39 4.49
CA ASN A 33 10.10 4.72 5.92
C ASN A 33 11.50 4.90 6.55
N GLN A 34 12.59 4.58 5.83
CA GLN A 34 13.96 4.91 6.29
C GLN A 34 14.27 6.40 6.16
N PHE A 35 13.64 7.08 5.21
CA PHE A 35 13.93 8.48 4.86
C PHE A 35 12.88 9.45 5.40
N THR A 36 11.72 8.94 5.80
CA THR A 36 10.62 9.74 6.36
C THR A 36 9.91 8.96 7.44
N VAL A 37 9.48 9.67 8.48
CA VAL A 37 8.69 9.11 9.59
C VAL A 37 7.24 8.85 9.17
N GLY A 38 6.84 9.32 7.98
CA GLY A 38 5.45 9.33 7.52
C GLY A 38 4.66 10.48 8.16
N TYR A 39 3.35 10.49 7.93
CA TYR A 39 2.40 11.42 8.53
C TYR A 39 1.16 10.65 9.01
N GLY A 40 0.40 11.27 9.91
CA GLY A 40 -0.82 10.67 10.47
C GLY A 40 -0.56 9.78 11.69
N ASN A 41 -1.65 9.22 12.23
CA ASN A 41 -1.62 8.33 13.37
C ASN A 41 -2.18 6.97 12.96
N TYR A 42 -1.33 6.09 12.44
CA TYR A 42 -1.74 4.76 11.99
C TYR A 42 -2.43 3.97 13.09
N THR A 43 -2.10 4.18 14.36
CA THR A 43 -2.76 3.49 15.47
C THR A 43 -4.23 3.90 15.58
N GLU A 44 -4.53 5.20 15.51
CA GLU A 44 -5.90 5.71 15.51
C GLU A 44 -6.66 5.31 14.25
N GLU A 45 -6.04 5.46 13.08
CA GLU A 45 -6.66 5.08 11.80
C GLU A 45 -6.96 3.58 11.75
N ARG A 46 -6.03 2.74 12.21
CA ARG A 46 -6.22 1.29 12.31
C ARG A 46 -7.35 0.96 13.28
N GLN A 47 -7.47 1.66 14.40
CA GLN A 47 -8.56 1.48 15.35
C GLN A 47 -9.91 1.81 14.68
N GLN A 48 -10.01 2.95 13.99
CA GLN A 48 -11.23 3.37 13.31
C GLN A 48 -11.65 2.39 12.21
N LEU A 49 -10.68 1.88 11.43
CA LEU A 49 -10.95 1.00 10.29
C LEU A 49 -11.21 -0.45 10.69
N PHE A 50 -10.54 -0.95 11.75
CA PHE A 50 -10.45 -2.39 12.02
C PHE A 50 -10.85 -2.82 13.44
N ALA A 51 -11.24 -1.92 14.35
CA ALA A 51 -11.56 -2.31 15.74
C ALA A 51 -12.68 -3.36 15.85
N GLY A 52 -13.62 -3.38 14.91
CA GLY A 52 -14.70 -4.37 14.87
C GLY A 52 -14.38 -5.63 14.06
N LEU A 53 -13.21 -5.71 13.41
CA LEU A 53 -12.89 -6.79 12.48
C LEU A 53 -12.21 -7.95 13.22
N THR A 54 -12.86 -9.11 13.24
CA THR A 54 -12.26 -10.32 13.84
C THR A 54 -11.39 -11.07 12.83
N LEU A 55 -10.51 -11.94 13.33
CA LEU A 55 -9.71 -12.81 12.47
C LEU A 55 -10.60 -13.73 11.62
N ASP A 56 -11.69 -14.23 12.19
CA ASP A 56 -12.63 -15.12 11.49
C ASP A 56 -13.35 -14.40 10.36
N ASP A 57 -13.66 -13.11 10.51
CA ASP A 57 -14.23 -12.28 9.44
C ASP A 57 -13.25 -12.16 8.27
N VAL A 58 -11.96 -11.90 8.57
CA VAL A 58 -10.90 -11.81 7.56
C VAL A 58 -10.74 -13.13 6.81
N VAL A 59 -10.66 -14.26 7.54
CA VAL A 59 -10.49 -15.58 6.93
C VAL A 59 -11.70 -15.95 6.06
N SER A 60 -12.90 -15.62 6.53
CA SER A 60 -14.15 -15.82 5.79
C SER A 60 -14.20 -15.02 4.49
N GLU A 61 -13.80 -13.74 4.51
CA GLU A 61 -13.73 -12.90 3.31
C GLU A 61 -12.71 -13.41 2.29
N ILE A 62 -11.54 -13.85 2.74
CA ILE A 62 -10.51 -14.43 1.86
C ILE A 62 -11.05 -15.67 1.14
N LYS A 63 -11.74 -16.57 1.86
CA LYS A 63 -12.36 -17.77 1.27
C LYS A 63 -13.42 -17.41 0.23
N ARG A 64 -14.35 -16.50 0.56
CA ARG A 64 -15.35 -15.98 -0.39
C ARG A 64 -14.72 -15.34 -1.63
N GLY A 65 -13.58 -14.67 -1.48
CA GLY A 65 -12.82 -14.11 -2.60
C GLY A 65 -12.29 -15.18 -3.57
N LYS A 66 -11.75 -16.27 -3.03
CA LYS A 66 -11.27 -17.42 -3.83
C LYS A 66 -12.40 -18.09 -4.59
N GLU A 67 -13.52 -18.38 -3.92
CA GLU A 67 -14.71 -18.99 -4.54
C GLU A 67 -15.27 -18.13 -5.68
N ARG A 68 -15.34 -16.80 -5.50
CA ARG A 68 -15.77 -15.86 -6.55
C ARG A 68 -14.84 -15.83 -7.77
N THR A 69 -13.55 -16.06 -7.55
CA THR A 69 -12.55 -16.08 -8.62
C THR A 69 -12.59 -17.40 -9.37
N GLU A 70 -12.83 -18.50 -8.66
CA GLU A 70 -12.99 -19.85 -9.22
C GLU A 70 -14.31 -19.99 -9.99
N SER A 71 -15.41 -19.42 -9.50
CA SER A 71 -16.72 -19.44 -10.20
C SER A 71 -16.76 -18.58 -11.46
N ARG A 72 -15.78 -17.70 -11.69
CA ARG A 72 -15.65 -16.86 -12.90
C ARG A 72 -14.71 -17.46 -13.96
N ARG A 73 -14.04 -18.57 -13.65
CA ARG A 73 -13.22 -19.34 -14.60
C ARG A 73 -14.03 -20.48 -15.17
#